data_AF-A0A6P3Y7A1-F1
#
_entry.id   AF-A0A6P3Y7A1-F1
#
_cell.length_a   1.000
_cell.length_b   1.000
_cell.length_c   1.000
_cell.angle_alpha   90.00
_cell.angle_beta   90.00
_cell.angle_gamma   90.00
#
_symmetry.space_group_name_H-M   'P 1'
#
loop_
_entity.id
_entity.type
_entity.pdbx_description
1 polymer ?
#
loop_
_entity_poly.entity_id
_entity_poly.type
_entity_poly.pdbx_seq_one_letter_code
_entity_poly.pdbx_strand_id
1 'polypeptide(L)'
;MESNNEHFRHILLFYFRKGKNAAQAAKRDVHGEEALKERQCRNWFDKFRSGDFSLKYEQRSGRPLQADNDQIKAIIVLDRHISQRDIGEKLKIPKSTIHDQIKHLGFVKKLDIWVPHELKEINLTKRINACDSHLKRNEFDPFLKRIITGDEKWIVYDNIKRKHSWSKRDEPPQTTSKLIFRKRRFCYQFGGIGRNYLDGKTLKDDETVKSHLDQFFADKNQKFYELGIMKLPEIWQKVIEQNGKY
;
A
#
# COMPACT_ATOMS: atom_id res chain seq x y z
N MET A 1 -6.23 -14.67 -29.61
CA MET A 1 -5.92 -14.07 -30.94
C MET A 1 -4.42 -13.77 -31.15
N GLU A 2 -3.62 -13.48 -30.11
CA GLU A 2 -2.16 -13.31 -30.28
C GLU A 2 -1.40 -14.60 -30.66
N SER A 3 -1.89 -15.76 -30.21
CA SER A 3 -1.26 -17.08 -30.43
C SER A 3 -1.07 -17.47 -31.90
N ASN A 4 -2.00 -17.12 -32.80
CA ASN A 4 -1.90 -17.53 -34.21
C ASN A 4 -0.82 -16.72 -34.95
N ASN A 5 -0.65 -15.44 -34.60
CA ASN A 5 0.31 -14.55 -35.27
C ASN A 5 1.77 -14.84 -34.92
N GLU A 6 2.07 -15.33 -33.71
CA GLU A 6 3.41 -15.81 -33.38
C GLU A 6 3.73 -17.13 -34.07
N HIS A 7 2.76 -18.04 -34.12
CA HIS A 7 2.91 -19.33 -34.80
C HIS A 7 3.30 -19.18 -36.27
N PHE A 8 2.65 -18.27 -37.01
CA PHE A 8 3.04 -17.99 -38.39
C PHE A 8 4.47 -17.48 -38.54
N ARG A 9 4.99 -16.70 -37.58
CA ARG A 9 6.39 -16.21 -37.64
C ARG A 9 7.40 -17.32 -37.42
N HIS A 10 7.11 -18.26 -36.52
CA HIS A 10 7.93 -19.46 -36.34
C HIS A 10 8.01 -20.28 -37.62
N ILE A 11 6.88 -20.43 -38.32
CA ILE A 11 6.84 -21.16 -39.59
C ILE A 11 7.60 -20.41 -40.70
N LEU A 12 7.47 -19.09 -40.77
CA LEU A 12 8.25 -18.28 -41.71
C LEU A 12 9.77 -18.41 -41.46
N LEU A 13 10.20 -18.41 -40.19
CA LEU A 13 11.61 -18.62 -39.83
C LEU A 13 12.09 -20.03 -40.21
N PHE A 14 11.25 -21.04 -40.02
CA PHE A 14 11.55 -22.41 -40.45
C PHE A 14 11.75 -22.49 -41.97
N TYR A 15 10.86 -21.87 -42.75
CA TYR A 15 10.98 -21.85 -44.21
C TYR A 15 12.18 -21.06 -44.71
N PHE A 16 12.52 -19.96 -44.04
CA PHE A 16 13.74 -19.21 -44.31
C PHE A 16 14.99 -20.06 -44.11
N ARG A 17 15.09 -20.80 -43.00
CA ARG A 17 16.21 -21.71 -42.72
C ARG A 17 16.31 -22.89 -43.69
N LYS A 18 15.19 -23.31 -44.27
CA LYS A 18 15.12 -24.34 -45.32
C LYS A 18 15.48 -23.81 -46.72
N GLY A 19 15.84 -22.53 -46.87
CA GLY A 19 16.22 -21.92 -48.14
C GLY A 19 15.05 -21.65 -49.09
N LYS A 20 13.81 -21.70 -48.60
CA LYS A 20 12.64 -21.34 -49.41
C LYS A 20 12.51 -19.82 -49.53
N ASN A 21 11.78 -19.34 -50.54
CA ASN A 21 11.52 -17.90 -50.70
C ASN A 21 10.19 -17.48 -50.02
N ALA A 22 10.01 -16.17 -49.80
CA ALA A 22 8.84 -15.64 -49.10
C ALA A 22 7.50 -15.95 -49.82
N ALA A 23 7.50 -16.00 -51.16
CA ALA A 23 6.32 -16.33 -51.96
C ALA A 23 5.90 -17.81 -51.79
N GLN A 24 6.87 -18.72 -51.67
CA GLN A 24 6.63 -20.13 -51.36
C GLN A 24 6.08 -20.32 -49.95
N ALA A 25 6.56 -19.53 -48.99
CA ALA A 25 6.09 -19.56 -47.61
C ALA A 25 4.71 -18.89 -47.42
N ALA A 26 4.26 -18.07 -48.38
CA ALA A 26 2.96 -17.39 -48.35
C ALA A 26 1.80 -18.21 -48.97
N LYS A 27 2.05 -19.44 -49.44
CA LYS A 27 1.03 -20.27 -50.08
C LYS A 27 -0.05 -20.71 -49.08
N ARG A 28 -1.32 -20.51 -49.47
CA ARG A 28 -2.51 -20.85 -48.67
C ARG A 28 -2.64 -22.34 -48.34
N ASP A 29 -2.14 -23.23 -49.19
CA ASP A 29 -2.24 -24.68 -49.00
C ASP A 29 -1.57 -25.19 -47.71
N VAL A 30 -0.59 -24.43 -47.17
CA VAL A 30 0.16 -24.79 -45.97
C VAL A 30 -0.49 -24.21 -44.70
N HIS A 31 -1.31 -23.17 -44.83
CA HIS A 31 -1.71 -22.28 -43.72
C HIS A 31 -3.21 -22.00 -43.62
N GLY A 32 -4.04 -22.48 -44.56
CA GLY A 32 -5.49 -22.26 -44.58
C GLY A 32 -5.88 -20.84 -44.97
N GLU A 33 -7.17 -20.49 -44.82
CA GLU A 33 -7.69 -19.14 -45.13
C GLU A 33 -7.14 -18.03 -44.21
N GLU A 34 -6.55 -18.39 -43.07
CA GLU A 34 -5.90 -17.47 -42.12
C GLU A 34 -4.42 -17.17 -42.43
N ALA A 35 -3.92 -17.55 -43.62
CA ALA A 35 -2.52 -17.33 -44.01
C ALA A 35 -2.11 -15.84 -44.03
N LEU A 36 -0.87 -15.55 -43.62
CA LEU A 36 -0.28 -14.21 -43.72
C LEU A 36 -0.26 -13.74 -45.18
N LYS A 37 -0.50 -12.44 -45.39
CA LYS A 37 -0.39 -11.83 -46.72
C LYS A 37 1.05 -11.89 -47.20
N GLU A 38 1.27 -12.11 -48.49
CA GLU A 38 2.62 -12.23 -49.07
C GLU A 38 3.55 -11.06 -48.69
N ARG A 39 3.01 -9.83 -48.65
CA ARG A 39 3.76 -8.64 -48.21
C ARG A 39 4.27 -8.76 -46.77
N GLN A 40 3.49 -9.35 -45.86
CA GLN A 40 3.92 -9.60 -44.48
C GLN A 40 5.03 -10.65 -44.44
N CYS A 41 4.92 -11.72 -45.25
CA CYS A 41 5.97 -12.74 -45.37
C CYS A 41 7.28 -12.15 -45.89
N ARG A 42 7.23 -11.29 -46.92
CA ARG A 42 8.42 -10.59 -47.45
C ARG A 42 9.10 -9.73 -46.39
N ASN A 43 8.35 -8.89 -45.66
CA ASN A 43 8.90 -8.06 -44.58
C ASN A 43 9.61 -8.90 -43.50
N TRP A 44 9.07 -10.06 -43.14
CA TRP A 44 9.71 -10.98 -42.20
C TRP A 44 10.99 -11.62 -42.77
N PHE A 45 10.98 -12.00 -44.05
CA PHE A 45 12.15 -12.55 -44.71
C PHE A 45 13.26 -11.50 -44.84
N ASP A 46 12.92 -10.24 -45.10
CA ASP A 46 13.90 -9.15 -45.14
C ASP A 46 14.54 -8.92 -43.75
N LYS A 47 13.72 -8.99 -42.69
CA LYS A 47 14.19 -8.97 -41.28
C LYS A 47 15.15 -10.14 -40.98
N PHE A 48 14.84 -11.34 -41.44
CA PHE A 48 15.72 -12.51 -41.26
C PHE A 48 17.01 -12.40 -42.07
N ARG A 49 16.98 -11.80 -43.27
CA ARG A 49 18.19 -11.51 -44.06
C ARG A 49 19.08 -10.46 -43.41
N SER A 50 18.52 -9.51 -42.67
CA SER A 50 19.31 -8.56 -41.88
C SER A 50 19.87 -9.15 -40.59
N GLY A 51 19.68 -10.46 -40.35
CA GLY A 51 20.23 -11.18 -39.18
C GLY A 51 19.38 -11.08 -37.91
N ASP A 52 18.22 -10.42 -37.95
CA ASP A 52 17.32 -10.34 -36.80
C ASP A 52 16.27 -11.46 -36.85
N PHE A 53 16.44 -12.46 -35.99
CA PHE A 53 15.53 -13.59 -35.84
C PHE A 53 14.52 -13.43 -34.70
N SER A 54 14.35 -12.22 -34.15
CA SER A 54 13.36 -11.93 -33.11
C SER A 54 11.94 -12.07 -33.64
N LEU A 55 11.21 -13.05 -33.12
CA LEU A 55 9.83 -13.38 -33.52
C LEU A 55 8.77 -12.57 -32.79
N LYS A 56 9.17 -11.83 -31.74
CA LYS A 56 8.29 -10.89 -31.06
C LYS A 56 8.25 -9.58 -31.83
N TYR A 57 7.13 -8.88 -31.77
CA TYR A 57 7.14 -7.49 -32.19
C TYR A 57 8.06 -6.72 -31.26
N GLU A 58 8.84 -5.82 -31.84
CA GLU A 58 9.46 -4.76 -31.05
C GLU A 58 8.36 -3.98 -30.34
N GLN A 59 8.70 -3.44 -29.18
CA GLN A 59 7.80 -2.58 -28.45
C GLN A 59 7.47 -1.39 -29.35
N ARG A 60 6.24 -1.37 -29.87
CA ARG A 60 5.80 -0.28 -30.74
C ARG A 60 5.92 1.01 -29.95
N SER A 61 6.44 2.05 -30.59
CA SER A 61 6.33 3.41 -30.07
C SER A 61 4.84 3.70 -29.89
N GLY A 62 4.39 3.66 -28.65
CA GLY A 62 3.02 4.02 -28.31
C GLY A 62 2.76 5.50 -28.59
N ARG A 63 1.54 5.94 -28.32
CA ARG A 63 1.24 7.37 -28.29
C ARG A 63 2.22 8.05 -27.31
N PRO A 64 2.94 9.12 -27.72
CA PRO A 64 3.83 9.82 -26.80
C PRO A 64 3.04 10.29 -25.57
N LEU A 65 3.59 10.05 -24.39
CA LEU A 65 3.03 10.56 -23.13
C LEU A 65 3.03 12.09 -23.21
N GLN A 66 1.84 12.69 -23.22
CA GLN A 66 1.65 14.13 -23.43
C GLN A 66 2.15 14.97 -22.23
N ALA A 67 2.40 14.35 -21.07
CA ALA A 67 2.91 15.05 -19.91
C ALA A 67 4.38 14.73 -19.67
N ASP A 68 5.13 15.75 -19.31
CA ASP A 68 6.41 15.60 -18.66
C ASP A 68 6.19 14.97 -17.27
N ASN A 69 6.52 13.67 -17.16
CA ASN A 69 6.40 12.92 -15.92
C ASN A 69 7.20 13.56 -14.79
N ASP A 70 8.29 14.26 -15.10
CA ASP A 70 9.14 14.88 -14.09
C ASP A 70 8.52 16.18 -13.56
N GLN A 71 7.74 16.89 -14.37
CA GLN A 71 6.90 18.00 -13.88
C GLN A 71 5.83 17.51 -12.90
N ILE A 72 5.16 16.39 -13.22
CA ILE A 72 4.15 15.80 -12.31
C ILE A 72 4.80 15.40 -10.99
N LYS A 73 5.96 14.74 -11.02
CA LYS A 73 6.71 14.39 -9.81
C LYS A 73 7.10 15.63 -9.01
N ALA A 74 7.63 16.66 -9.67
CA ALA A 74 8.05 17.90 -9.01
C ALA A 74 6.87 18.55 -8.26
N ILE A 75 5.69 18.62 -8.89
CA ILE A 75 4.49 19.17 -8.27
C ILE A 75 4.07 18.35 -7.03
N ILE A 76 4.10 17.01 -7.11
CA ILE A 76 3.75 16.12 -5.98
C ILE A 76 4.77 16.21 -4.83
N VAL A 77 6.06 16.38 -5.16
CA VAL A 77 7.12 16.54 -4.15
C VAL A 77 6.97 17.87 -3.40
N LEU A 78 6.58 18.93 -4.11
CA LEU A 78 6.32 20.26 -3.53
C LEU A 78 5.07 20.26 -2.65
N ASP A 79 3.99 19.65 -3.10
CA ASP A 79 2.74 19.52 -2.34
C ASP A 79 2.18 18.10 -2.44
N ARG A 80 2.33 17.33 -1.35
CA ARG A 80 1.88 15.94 -1.27
C ARG A 80 0.36 15.80 -1.17
N HIS A 81 -0.38 16.87 -0.88
CA HIS A 81 -1.82 16.85 -0.73
C HIS A 81 -2.58 17.34 -1.98
N ILE A 82 -1.85 17.76 -3.03
CA ILE A 82 -2.44 18.29 -4.24
C ILE A 82 -3.43 17.31 -4.90
N SER A 83 -4.53 17.82 -5.44
CA SER A 83 -5.49 16.99 -6.14
C SER A 83 -5.07 16.72 -7.58
N GLN A 84 -5.53 15.59 -8.13
CA GLN A 84 -5.31 15.25 -9.56
C GLN A 84 -5.92 16.30 -10.50
N ARG A 85 -6.96 17.01 -10.06
CA ARG A 85 -7.59 18.09 -10.83
C ARG A 85 -6.68 19.32 -10.85
N ASP A 86 -6.12 19.71 -9.71
CA ASP A 86 -5.24 20.89 -9.62
C ASP A 86 -3.94 20.67 -10.40
N ILE A 87 -3.38 19.46 -10.39
CA ILE A 87 -2.24 19.11 -11.27
C ILE A 87 -2.65 19.28 -12.74
N GLY A 88 -3.82 18.76 -13.11
CA GLY A 88 -4.35 18.87 -14.46
C GLY A 88 -4.54 20.32 -14.90
N GLU A 89 -5.04 21.18 -14.03
CA GLU A 89 -5.19 22.61 -14.31
C GLU A 89 -3.84 23.33 -14.47
N LYS A 90 -2.87 23.05 -13.58
CA LYS A 90 -1.51 23.61 -13.65
C LYS A 90 -0.78 23.22 -14.94
N LEU A 91 -0.90 21.96 -15.35
CA LEU A 91 -0.24 21.43 -16.54
C LEU A 91 -1.09 21.54 -17.81
N LYS A 92 -2.35 22.00 -17.70
CA LYS A 92 -3.37 21.99 -18.78
C LYS A 92 -3.58 20.60 -19.39
N ILE A 93 -3.63 19.58 -18.54
CA ILE A 93 -3.79 18.16 -18.90
C ILE A 93 -5.08 17.62 -18.29
N PRO A 94 -5.87 16.81 -19.01
CA PRO A 94 -7.06 16.18 -18.45
C PRO A 94 -6.75 15.34 -17.20
N LYS A 95 -7.63 15.42 -16.19
CA LYS A 95 -7.52 14.68 -14.92
C LYS A 95 -7.36 13.16 -15.11
N SER A 96 -7.99 12.58 -16.13
CA SER A 96 -7.86 11.14 -16.43
C SER A 96 -6.42 10.77 -16.79
N THR A 97 -5.76 11.55 -17.65
CA THR A 97 -4.36 11.35 -18.02
C THR A 97 -3.44 11.47 -16.81
N ILE A 98 -3.68 12.47 -15.95
CA ILE A 98 -2.93 12.63 -14.69
C ILE A 98 -3.13 11.42 -13.76
N HIS A 99 -4.36 10.90 -13.66
CA HIS A 99 -4.64 9.71 -12.85
C HIS A 99 -3.81 8.50 -13.30
N ASP A 100 -3.80 8.21 -14.61
CA ASP A 100 -3.05 7.09 -15.17
C ASP A 100 -1.54 7.30 -15.00
N GLN A 101 -1.04 8.51 -15.22
CA GLN A 101 0.38 8.84 -15.06
C GLN A 101 0.85 8.71 -13.61
N ILE A 102 0.10 9.24 -12.65
CA ILE A 102 0.40 9.09 -11.21
C ILE A 102 0.49 7.61 -10.84
N LYS A 103 -0.43 6.79 -11.36
CA LYS A 103 -0.43 5.34 -11.16
C LYS A 103 0.78 4.67 -11.82
N HIS A 104 1.14 5.04 -13.05
CA HIS A 104 2.33 4.55 -13.75
C HIS A 104 3.64 4.93 -13.04
N LEU A 105 3.66 6.10 -12.37
CA LEU A 105 4.78 6.56 -11.55
C LEU A 105 4.86 5.88 -10.18
N GLY A 106 3.88 5.04 -9.82
CA GLY A 106 3.86 4.30 -8.55
C GLY A 106 3.35 5.10 -7.35
N PHE A 107 2.78 6.28 -7.56
CA PHE A 107 2.15 7.05 -6.49
C PHE A 107 0.75 6.49 -6.16
N VAL A 108 0.45 6.40 -4.87
CA VAL A 108 -0.84 5.95 -4.36
C VAL A 108 -1.30 6.90 -3.27
N LYS A 109 -2.58 7.30 -3.30
CA LYS A 109 -3.15 8.17 -2.27
C LYS A 109 -3.36 7.36 -0.98
N LYS A 110 -2.70 7.78 0.10
CA LYS A 110 -2.87 7.23 1.45
C LYS A 110 -3.44 8.30 2.36
N LEU A 111 -4.15 7.88 3.40
CA LEU A 111 -4.50 8.79 4.50
C LEU A 111 -3.24 9.01 5.35
N ASP A 112 -2.96 10.27 5.66
CA ASP A 112 -1.89 10.60 6.60
C ASP A 112 -2.22 10.07 8.00
N ILE A 113 -1.18 9.83 8.77
CA ILE A 113 -1.28 9.22 10.09
C ILE A 113 -1.53 10.32 11.12
N TRP A 114 -2.53 10.12 11.98
CA TRP A 114 -2.72 10.96 13.16
C TRP A 114 -1.56 10.76 14.14
N VAL A 115 -0.82 11.84 14.42
CA VAL A 115 0.20 11.86 15.48
C VAL A 115 -0.38 12.49 16.75
N PRO A 116 0.04 12.06 17.96
CA PRO A 116 -0.53 12.57 19.21
C PRO A 116 -0.43 14.09 19.40
N HIS A 117 0.75 14.67 19.12
CA HIS A 117 1.03 16.08 19.33
C HIS A 117 2.06 16.60 18.34
N GLU A 118 2.00 17.89 18.01
CA GLU A 118 3.10 18.57 17.34
C GLU A 118 4.28 18.77 18.32
N LEU A 119 5.44 18.21 17.99
CA LEU A 119 6.62 18.26 18.86
C LEU A 119 7.47 19.49 18.55
N LYS A 120 7.79 20.26 19.59
CA LYS A 120 8.82 21.32 19.55
C LYS A 120 10.22 20.71 19.65
N GLU A 121 11.23 21.45 19.21
CA GLU A 121 12.64 21.02 19.27
C GLU A 121 13.07 20.56 20.67
N ILE A 122 12.67 21.30 21.71
CA ILE A 122 12.93 20.92 23.11
C ILE A 122 12.35 19.54 23.44
N ASN A 123 11.17 19.21 22.92
CA ASN A 123 10.53 17.91 23.15
C ASN A 123 11.26 16.79 22.41
N LEU A 124 11.74 17.07 21.18
CA LEU A 124 12.54 16.12 20.40
C LEU A 124 13.84 15.77 21.14
N THR A 125 14.59 16.78 21.58
CA THR A 125 15.85 16.59 22.31
C THR A 125 15.64 15.81 23.61
N LYS A 126 14.60 16.16 24.39
CA LYS A 126 14.25 15.41 25.61
C LYS A 126 13.96 13.95 25.32
N ARG A 127 13.23 13.66 24.24
CA ARG A 127 12.90 12.28 23.82
C ARG A 127 14.16 11.51 23.43
N ILE A 128 15.04 12.10 22.63
CA ILE A 128 16.31 11.47 22.21
C ILE A 128 17.15 11.15 23.44
N ASN A 129 17.39 12.14 24.31
CA ASN A 129 18.25 11.97 25.49
C ASN A 129 17.72 10.88 26.43
N ALA A 130 16.40 10.83 26.63
CA ALA A 130 15.78 9.78 27.44
C ALA A 130 15.96 8.39 26.80
N CYS A 131 15.67 8.25 25.50
CA CYS A 131 15.81 6.98 24.79
C CYS A 131 17.26 6.49 24.76
N ASP A 132 18.22 7.36 24.47
CA ASP A 132 19.65 7.06 24.46
C ASP A 132 20.14 6.62 25.84
N SER A 133 19.73 7.33 26.89
CA SER A 133 20.08 6.95 28.27
C SER A 133 19.49 5.59 28.67
N HIS A 134 18.25 5.31 28.28
CA HIS A 134 17.61 4.02 28.55
C HIS A 134 18.26 2.87 27.79
N LEU A 135 18.66 3.10 26.53
CA LEU A 135 19.32 2.10 25.70
C LEU A 135 20.69 1.73 26.28
N LYS A 136 21.54 2.74 26.55
CA LYS A 136 22.87 2.55 27.17
C LYS A 136 22.78 1.83 28.51
N ARG A 137 21.81 2.22 29.35
CA ARG A 137 21.58 1.55 30.63
C ARG A 137 21.20 0.09 30.43
N ASN A 138 20.34 -0.21 29.47
CA ASN A 138 19.88 -1.58 29.22
C ASN A 138 20.97 -2.47 28.61
N GLU A 139 21.87 -1.91 27.81
CA GLU A 139 23.05 -2.60 27.29
C GLU A 139 24.04 -2.96 28.40
N PHE A 140 24.26 -2.05 29.36
CA PHE A 140 25.18 -2.27 30.47
C PHE A 140 24.60 -3.18 31.56
N ASP A 141 23.35 -2.95 31.99
CA ASP A 141 22.64 -3.74 32.99
C ASP A 141 21.17 -3.95 32.56
N PRO A 142 20.85 -5.08 31.89
CA PRO A 142 19.51 -5.36 31.40
C PRO A 142 18.45 -5.29 32.51
N PHE A 143 17.58 -4.28 32.44
CA PHE A 143 16.63 -3.97 33.51
C PHE A 143 15.16 -4.18 33.13
N LEU A 144 14.87 -4.56 31.88
CA LEU A 144 13.50 -4.76 31.40
C LEU A 144 12.68 -5.73 32.26
N LYS A 145 13.30 -6.82 32.75
CA LYS A 145 12.65 -7.80 33.64
C LYS A 145 12.26 -7.24 35.01
N ARG A 146 12.81 -6.09 35.40
CA ARG A 146 12.54 -5.39 36.66
C ARG A 146 11.52 -4.26 36.49
N ILE A 147 11.07 -3.97 35.27
CA ILE A 147 10.13 -2.87 35.01
C ILE A 147 8.71 -3.28 35.45
N ILE A 148 8.08 -2.39 36.21
CA ILE A 148 6.64 -2.37 36.43
C ILE A 148 6.13 -1.07 35.83
N THR A 149 5.11 -1.15 34.99
CA THR A 149 4.49 0.02 34.35
C THR A 149 2.98 -0.09 34.45
N GLY A 150 2.30 1.05 34.36
CA GLY A 150 0.85 1.15 34.43
C GLY A 150 0.44 2.49 33.85
N ASP A 151 -0.75 2.53 33.25
CA ASP A 151 -1.36 3.73 32.71
C ASP A 151 -2.88 3.65 32.90
N GLU A 152 -3.53 4.80 32.80
CA GLU A 152 -4.96 4.98 33.02
C GLU A 152 -5.66 5.14 31.67
N LYS A 153 -6.72 4.38 31.47
CA LYS A 153 -7.48 4.41 30.23
C LYS A 153 -8.97 4.57 30.50
N TRP A 154 -9.54 5.57 29.85
CA TRP A 154 -10.99 5.76 29.82
C TRP A 154 -11.65 4.70 28.95
N ILE A 155 -12.61 3.97 29.54
CA ILE A 155 -13.51 3.06 28.83
C ILE A 155 -14.89 3.72 28.73
N VAL A 156 -15.43 3.73 27.52
CA VAL A 156 -16.79 4.19 27.24
C VAL A 156 -17.73 3.00 27.28
N TYR A 157 -18.93 3.18 27.83
CA TYR A 157 -19.95 2.13 27.91
C TYR A 157 -20.37 1.65 26.52
N ASP A 158 -20.69 2.60 25.64
CA ASP A 158 -21.04 2.32 24.25
C ASP A 158 -19.83 2.56 23.34
N ASN A 159 -19.23 1.48 22.82
CA ASN A 159 -18.13 1.55 21.86
C ASN A 159 -18.65 1.37 20.42
N ILE A 160 -19.68 2.14 20.04
CA ILE A 160 -20.33 2.01 18.73
C ILE A 160 -19.36 2.44 17.62
N LYS A 161 -19.22 1.59 16.61
CA LYS A 161 -18.42 1.84 15.42
C LYS A 161 -19.29 1.77 14.17
N ARG A 162 -19.04 2.68 13.22
CA ARG A 162 -19.63 2.58 11.88
C ARG A 162 -19.12 1.31 11.21
N LYS A 163 -20.05 0.50 10.69
CA LYS A 163 -19.73 -0.72 9.94
C LYS A 163 -19.84 -0.45 8.45
N HIS A 164 -19.05 -1.17 7.65
CA HIS A 164 -19.24 -1.22 6.21
C HIS A 164 -20.30 -2.28 5.90
N SER A 165 -21.31 -1.90 5.11
CA SER A 165 -22.36 -2.80 4.63
C SER A 165 -22.30 -2.87 3.10
N TRP A 166 -22.59 -4.05 2.54
CA TRP A 166 -22.85 -4.19 1.10
C TRP A 166 -24.31 -3.77 0.84
N SER A 167 -24.53 -2.85 -0.10
CA SER A 167 -25.85 -2.40 -0.55
C SER A 167 -25.86 -2.15 -2.05
N LYS A 168 -27.03 -2.14 -2.70
CA LYS A 168 -27.15 -1.74 -4.11
C LYS A 168 -26.87 -0.24 -4.26
N ARG A 169 -26.55 0.19 -5.50
CA ARG A 169 -26.11 1.57 -5.81
C ARG A 169 -27.09 2.64 -5.35
N ASP A 170 -28.39 2.38 -5.46
CA ASP A 170 -29.44 3.36 -5.20
C ASP A 170 -30.16 3.12 -3.86
N GLU A 171 -29.71 2.14 -3.08
CA GLU A 171 -30.24 1.88 -1.74
C GLU A 171 -29.64 2.87 -0.73
N PRO A 172 -30.46 3.46 0.16
CA PRO A 172 -29.94 4.35 1.19
C PRO A 172 -29.02 3.60 2.16
N PRO A 173 -27.92 4.22 2.63
CA PRO A 173 -27.03 3.60 3.58
C PRO A 173 -27.71 3.39 4.93
N GLN A 174 -27.37 2.29 5.61
CA GLN A 174 -27.82 2.06 6.97
C GLN A 174 -27.31 3.16 7.91
N THR A 175 -28.19 3.69 8.75
CA THR A 175 -27.86 4.75 9.70
C THR A 175 -27.46 4.15 11.05
N THR A 176 -26.51 4.79 11.71
CA THR A 176 -26.12 4.47 13.09
C THR A 176 -26.00 5.77 13.85
N SER A 177 -26.60 5.86 15.04
CA SER A 177 -26.55 7.06 15.86
C SER A 177 -25.11 7.39 16.25
N LYS A 178 -24.74 8.68 16.17
CA LYS A 178 -23.49 9.16 16.75
C LYS A 178 -23.66 9.23 18.27
N LEU A 179 -22.68 8.74 19.00
CA LEU A 179 -22.67 8.86 20.45
C LEU A 179 -22.42 10.32 20.85
N ILE A 180 -23.31 10.85 21.67
CA ILE A 180 -23.12 12.08 22.44
C ILE A 180 -22.57 11.62 23.79
N PHE A 181 -21.37 12.07 24.15
CA PHE A 181 -20.59 11.61 25.31
C PHE A 181 -21.45 11.37 26.56
N ARG A 182 -21.86 10.12 26.80
CA ARG A 182 -22.54 9.71 28.02
C ARG A 182 -21.65 8.75 28.79
N LYS A 183 -21.13 9.27 29.90
CA LYS A 183 -20.42 8.61 31.01
C LYS A 183 -19.13 7.86 30.62
N ARG A 184 -18.04 8.22 31.31
CA ARG A 184 -16.71 7.60 31.17
C ARG A 184 -16.41 6.86 32.47
N ARG A 185 -15.88 5.64 32.38
CA ARG A 185 -15.34 4.92 33.55
C ARG A 185 -13.83 4.86 33.46
N PHE A 186 -13.20 5.07 34.60
CA PHE A 186 -11.77 4.98 34.78
C PHE A 186 -11.34 3.52 34.97
N CYS A 187 -10.30 3.08 34.24
CA CYS A 187 -9.75 1.74 34.39
C CYS A 187 -8.23 1.77 34.19
N TYR A 188 -7.50 1.00 35.00
CA TYR A 188 -6.05 0.81 34.85
C TYR A 188 -5.79 -0.19 33.73
N GLN A 189 -5.06 0.19 32.68
CA GLN A 189 -4.67 -0.75 31.62
C GLN A 189 -3.33 -0.37 30.99
N PHE A 190 -2.50 -1.39 30.73
CA PHE A 190 -1.29 -1.28 29.92
C PHE A 190 -1.61 -0.76 28.50
N GLY A 191 -0.85 0.24 28.05
CA GLY A 191 -1.07 1.03 26.84
C GLY A 191 -1.39 0.23 25.57
N GLY A 192 -2.35 0.73 24.79
CA GLY A 192 -2.68 0.27 23.42
C GLY A 192 -3.45 -1.06 23.29
N ILE A 193 -3.37 -1.94 24.28
CA ILE A 193 -3.69 -3.36 24.18
C ILE A 193 -5.20 -3.69 24.11
N GLY A 194 -6.05 -2.84 24.67
CA GLY A 194 -7.50 -3.13 24.76
C GLY A 194 -8.40 -2.42 23.74
N ARG A 195 -7.89 -1.62 22.78
CA ARG A 195 -8.78 -0.85 21.88
C ARG A 195 -9.66 -1.77 21.03
N ASN A 196 -9.08 -2.73 20.33
CA ASN A 196 -9.82 -3.62 19.44
C ASN A 196 -10.76 -4.59 20.18
N TYR A 197 -10.49 -4.90 21.45
CA TYR A 197 -11.31 -5.86 22.20
C TYR A 197 -12.69 -5.31 22.60
N LEU A 198 -12.77 -4.00 22.83
CA LEU A 198 -14.00 -3.32 23.21
C LEU A 198 -14.75 -2.73 22.00
N ASP A 199 -14.13 -2.70 20.82
CA ASP A 199 -14.75 -2.20 19.58
C ASP A 199 -16.09 -2.89 19.29
N GLY A 200 -17.17 -2.11 19.16
CA GLY A 200 -18.50 -2.59 18.83
C GLY A 200 -19.28 -3.23 19.99
N LYS A 201 -18.72 -3.24 21.21
CA LYS A 201 -19.41 -3.74 22.41
C LYS A 201 -20.18 -2.63 23.12
N THR A 202 -21.38 -2.97 23.58
CA THR A 202 -22.21 -2.14 24.47
C THR A 202 -22.16 -2.74 25.87
N LEU A 203 -21.60 -1.97 26.80
CA LEU A 203 -21.44 -2.32 28.21
C LEU A 203 -22.51 -1.53 28.97
N LYS A 204 -23.44 -2.22 29.64
CA LYS A 204 -24.65 -1.58 30.21
C LYS A 204 -24.40 -0.95 31.57
N ASP A 205 -23.39 -1.44 32.29
CA ASP A 205 -23.17 -1.17 33.70
C ASP A 205 -21.72 -1.50 34.10
N ASP A 206 -21.35 -1.18 35.33
CA ASP A 206 -19.99 -1.32 35.83
C ASP A 206 -19.53 -2.77 36.00
N GLU A 207 -20.47 -3.66 36.32
CA GLU A 207 -20.17 -5.07 36.53
C GLU A 207 -19.85 -5.76 35.20
N THR A 208 -20.61 -5.45 34.14
CA THR A 208 -20.28 -5.95 32.80
C THR A 208 -18.93 -5.42 32.30
N VAL A 209 -18.56 -4.18 32.60
CA VAL A 209 -17.22 -3.65 32.27
C VAL A 209 -16.13 -4.46 32.97
N LYS A 210 -16.26 -4.70 34.28
CA LYS A 210 -15.27 -5.46 35.06
C LYS A 210 -15.14 -6.88 34.54
N SER A 211 -16.26 -7.60 34.38
CA SER A 211 -16.27 -8.97 33.88
C SER A 211 -15.57 -9.10 32.51
N HIS A 212 -15.83 -8.16 31.59
CA HIS A 212 -15.16 -8.15 30.29
C HIS A 212 -13.64 -7.95 30.39
N LEU A 213 -13.18 -7.14 31.33
CA LEU A 213 -11.77 -6.88 31.57
C LEU A 213 -11.08 -8.07 32.23
N ASP A 214 -11.73 -8.67 33.23
CA ASP A 214 -11.22 -9.87 33.90
C ASP A 214 -11.04 -11.01 32.89
N GLN A 215 -12.04 -11.23 32.04
CA GLN A 215 -11.94 -12.19 30.93
C GLN A 215 -10.80 -11.82 29.97
N PHE A 216 -10.71 -10.55 29.58
CA PHE A 216 -9.67 -10.10 28.67
C PHE A 216 -8.26 -10.39 29.19
N PHE A 217 -8.00 -10.11 30.48
CA PHE A 217 -6.69 -10.33 31.08
C PHE A 217 -6.41 -11.81 31.35
N ALA A 218 -7.42 -12.60 31.74
CA ALA A 218 -7.32 -14.05 31.91
C ALA A 218 -6.97 -14.76 30.58
N ASP A 219 -7.48 -14.26 29.46
CA ASP A 219 -7.19 -14.80 28.12
C ASP A 219 -5.76 -14.49 27.63
N LYS A 220 -4.98 -13.64 28.32
CA LYS A 220 -3.61 -13.31 27.92
C LYS A 220 -2.59 -14.16 28.66
N ASN A 221 -1.72 -14.81 27.90
CA ASN A 221 -0.59 -15.54 28.46
C ASN A 221 0.56 -14.58 28.86
N GLN A 222 1.54 -15.09 29.60
CA GLN A 222 2.71 -14.31 30.03
C GLN A 222 3.48 -13.68 28.86
N LYS A 223 3.66 -14.44 27.76
CA LYS A 223 4.39 -13.96 26.55
C LYS A 223 3.77 -12.70 25.96
N PHE A 224 2.45 -12.55 26.05
CA PHE A 224 1.75 -11.37 25.58
C PHE A 224 2.27 -10.08 26.25
N TYR A 225 2.48 -10.11 27.57
CA TYR A 225 2.98 -8.95 28.32
C TYR A 225 4.49 -8.75 28.14
N GLU A 226 5.25 -9.85 28.12
CA GLU A 226 6.69 -9.82 27.93
C GLU A 226 7.08 -9.19 26.59
N LEU A 227 6.39 -9.58 25.50
CA LEU A 227 6.64 -9.02 24.16
C LEU A 227 6.46 -7.50 24.09
N GLY A 228 5.56 -6.93 24.90
CA GLY A 228 5.36 -5.47 24.96
C GLY A 228 6.57 -4.76 25.58
N ILE A 229 7.06 -5.27 26.71
CA ILE A 229 8.22 -4.70 27.42
C ILE A 229 9.51 -4.93 26.64
N MET A 230 9.69 -6.11 26.06
CA MET A 230 10.92 -6.48 25.33
C MET A 230 11.09 -5.72 24.01
N LYS A 231 10.05 -5.05 23.51
CA LYS A 231 10.12 -4.14 22.35
C LYS A 231 10.65 -2.75 22.68
N LEU A 232 10.78 -2.39 23.96
CA LEU A 232 11.23 -1.05 24.35
C LEU A 232 12.59 -0.64 23.75
N PRO A 233 13.63 -1.51 23.70
CA PRO A 233 14.89 -1.17 23.06
C PRO A 233 14.74 -0.82 21.57
N GLU A 234 13.95 -1.60 20.82
CA GLU A 234 13.67 -1.32 19.40
C GLU A 234 12.95 0.04 19.24
N ILE A 235 12.02 0.36 20.13
CA ILE A 235 11.28 1.63 20.13
C ILE A 235 12.22 2.80 20.44
N TRP A 236 13.07 2.67 21.47
CA TRP A 236 14.03 3.71 21.84
C TRP A 236 15.02 3.97 20.70
N GLN A 237 15.56 2.92 20.10
CA GLN A 237 16.45 3.00 18.95
C GLN A 237 15.78 3.75 17.78
N LYS A 238 14.55 3.38 17.45
CA LYS A 238 13.79 4.03 16.38
C LYS A 238 13.58 5.53 16.65
N VAL A 239 13.29 5.92 17.89
CA VAL A 239 13.13 7.34 18.26
C VAL A 239 14.43 8.11 18.03
N ILE A 240 15.58 7.52 18.34
CA ILE A 240 16.90 8.14 18.08
C ILE A 240 17.14 8.28 16.58
N GLU A 241 16.93 7.22 15.80
CA GLU A 241 17.10 7.22 14.33
C GLU A 241 16.19 8.23 13.62
N GLN A 242 15.00 8.49 14.19
CA GLN A 242 14.04 9.46 13.68
C GLN A 242 14.27 10.89 14.24
N ASN A 243 15.39 11.15 14.90
CA ASN A 243 15.71 12.44 15.52
C ASN A 243 14.60 12.93 16.46
N GLY A 244 14.08 12.03 17.30
CA GLY A 244 13.06 12.33 18.31
C GLY A 244 11.62 12.39 17.79
N LYS A 245 11.40 12.28 16.47
CA LYS A 245 10.05 12.29 15.86
C LYS A 245 9.26 11.00 16.20
N TYR A 246 8.02 10.91 15.72
CA TYR A 246 7.16 9.73 15.85
C TYR A 246 7.43 8.68 14.76
#